data_AF-F4L3U5-F1
#
_entry.id   AF-F4L3U5-F1
#
_cell.length_a   1.000
_cell.length_b   1.000
_cell.length_c   1.000
_cell.angle_alpha   90.00
_cell.angle_beta   90.00
_cell.angle_gamma   90.00
#
_symmetry.space_group_name_H-M   'P 1'
#
loop_
_entity.id
_entity.type
_entity.pdbx_description
1 polymer ?
#
loop_
_entity_poly.entity_id
_entity_poly.type
_entity_poly.pdbx_seq_one_letter_code
_entity_poly.pdbx_strand_id
1 'polypeptide(L)' 'MNALQFAQVAKDHFEAIAPKNIAHGWEKFITTDGVNCLIVRSDYRPRPGEIVFHCSIKNGIPCAELYRTGKTETAAA' A
#
# COMPACT_ATOMS: atom_id res chain seq x y z
N MET A 1 2.96 6.05 13.58
CA MET A 1 1.88 6.20 12.58
C MET A 1 0.83 5.13 12.79
N ASN A 2 -0.43 5.40 12.45
CA ASN A 2 -1.51 4.40 12.43
C ASN A 2 -1.81 3.95 10.98
N ALA A 3 -2.56 2.86 10.81
CA ALA A 3 -2.83 2.28 9.49
C ALA A 3 -3.44 3.27 8.47
N LEU A 4 -4.25 4.24 8.93
CA LEU A 4 -4.84 5.27 8.07
C LEU A 4 -3.79 6.24 7.53
N GLN A 5 -2.81 6.61 8.36
CA GLN A 5 -1.69 7.46 7.92
C GLN A 5 -0.82 6.74 6.89
N PHE A 6 -0.52 5.46 7.09
CA PHE A 6 0.20 4.67 6.08
C PHE A 6 -0.62 4.50 4.78
N ALA A 7 -1.94 4.34 4.90
CA ALA A 7 -2.82 4.24 3.73
C ALA A 7 -2.77 5.52 2.90
N GLN A 8 -2.75 6.69 3.55
CA GLN A 8 -2.61 7.97 2.86
C GLN A 8 -1.28 8.07 2.11
N VAL A 9 -0.17 7.72 2.75
CA VAL A 9 1.16 7.71 2.13
C VAL A 9 1.21 6.77 0.91
N ALA A 10 0.67 5.56 1.03
CA ALA A 10 0.59 4.62 -0.09
C ALA A 10 -0.31 5.12 -1.23
N LYS A 11 -1.45 5.74 -0.88
CA LYS A 11 -2.38 6.34 -1.85
C LYS A 11 -1.73 7.51 -2.60
N ASP A 12 -1.05 8.40 -1.90
CA ASP A 12 -0.39 9.57 -2.51
C ASP A 12 0.71 9.10 -3.49
N HIS A 13 1.49 8.10 -3.09
CA HIS A 13 2.48 7.48 -3.98
C HIS A 13 1.82 6.85 -5.22
N PHE A 14 0.73 6.10 -5.02
CA PHE A 14 -0.03 5.49 -6.11
C PHE A 14 -0.59 6.52 -7.09
N GLU A 15 -1.17 7.60 -6.58
CA GLU A 15 -1.74 8.69 -7.38
C GLU A 15 -0.68 9.43 -8.18
N ALA A 16 0.51 9.63 -7.61
CA ALA A 16 1.63 10.28 -8.30
C ALA A 16 2.15 9.48 -9.51
N ILE A 17 2.09 8.14 -9.45
CA ILE A 17 2.53 7.25 -10.54
C ILE A 17 1.40 6.81 -11.47
N ALA A 18 0.15 7.02 -11.08
CA ALA A 18 -1.02 6.59 -11.84
C ALA A 18 -1.15 7.42 -13.14
N PRO A 19 -1.45 6.78 -14.29
CA PRO A 19 -1.80 7.51 -15.49
C PRO A 19 -3.09 8.32 -15.28
N LYS A 20 -3.08 9.61 -15.64
CA LYS A 20 -4.18 10.56 -15.37
C LYS A 20 -5.49 10.26 -16.13
N ASN A 21 -5.46 9.38 -17.13
CA ASN A 21 -6.58 9.08 -18.02
C ASN A 21 -7.17 7.68 -17.81
N ILE A 22 -6.96 7.07 -16.65
CA ILE A 22 -7.50 5.74 -16.34
C ILE A 22 -8.70 5.85 -15.41
N ALA A 23 -9.81 5.23 -15.79
CA ALA A 23 -10.99 5.11 -14.94
C ALA A 23 -10.97 3.84 -14.06
N HIS A 24 -10.36 2.74 -14.55
CA HIS A 24 -10.33 1.42 -13.92
C HIS A 24 -9.15 0.56 -14.40
N GLY A 25 -8.86 -0.54 -13.69
CA GLY A 25 -7.92 -1.57 -14.14
C GLY A 25 -6.45 -1.24 -13.90
N TRP A 26 -6.16 -0.16 -13.18
CA TRP A 26 -4.82 0.13 -12.66
C TRP A 26 -4.77 -0.21 -11.19
N GLU A 27 -4.01 -1.25 -10.85
CA GLU A 27 -3.91 -1.80 -9.51
C GLU A 27 -2.44 -2.13 -9.19
N LYS A 28 -2.00 -1.80 -7.98
CA LYS A 28 -0.65 -2.09 -7.48
C LYS A 28 -0.70 -2.44 -6.00
N PHE A 29 0.19 -3.33 -5.57
CA PHE A 29 0.48 -3.51 -4.15
C PHE A 29 1.63 -2.58 -3.77
N ILE A 30 1.43 -1.73 -2.77
CA ILE A 30 2.44 -0.79 -2.30
C ILE A 30 2.76 -1.11 -0.85
N THR A 31 4.03 -1.36 -0.56
CA THR A 31 4.54 -1.45 0.82
C THR A 31 5.07 -0.09 1.27
N THR A 32 4.85 0.25 2.54
CA THR A 32 5.37 1.48 3.14
C THR A 32 5.69 1.31 4.62
N ASP A 33 6.77 1.97 5.06
CA ASP A 33 7.15 2.18 6.47
C ASP A 33 6.72 3.58 6.98
N GLY A 34 5.91 4.29 6.19
CA GLY A 34 5.41 5.63 6.50
C GLY A 34 6.30 6.76 5.97
N VAL A 35 7.50 6.42 5.49
CA VAL A 35 8.46 7.38 4.91
C VAL A 35 8.76 7.01 3.46
N ASN A 36 8.96 5.72 3.20
CA ASN A 36 9.32 5.16 1.92
C ASN A 36 8.14 4.37 1.34
N CYS A 37 8.06 4.31 0.01
CA CYS A 37 7.08 3.50 -0.71
C CYS A 37 7.77 2.64 -1.76
N LEU A 38 7.36 1.38 -1.88
CA LEU A 38 7.81 0.48 -2.94
C LEU A 38 6.62 -0.29 -3.53
N ILE A 39 6.59 -0.41 -4.85
CA ILE A 39 5.67 -1.33 -5.53
C ILE A 39 6.19 -2.75 -5.33
N VAL A 40 5.34 -3.62 -4.81
CA VAL A 40 5.67 -5.00 -4.51
C VAL A 40 4.75 -5.96 -5.23
N ARG A 41 5.16 -7.22 -5.28
CA ARG A 41 4.28 -8.32 -5.71
C ARG A 41 3.38 -8.78 -4.56
N SER A 42 2.31 -9.49 -4.89
CA SER A 42 1.37 -10.05 -3.90
C SER A 42 2.02 -11.02 -2.91
N ASP A 43 3.10 -11.69 -3.30
CA ASP A 43 3.85 -12.67 -2.52
C ASP A 43 4.99 -12.08 -1.68
N TYR A 44 5.19 -10.75 -1.67
CA TYR A 44 6.17 -10.10 -0.79
C TYR A 44 5.98 -10.57 0.67
N ARG A 45 6.81 -10.25 1.65
CA ARG A 45 6.39 -10.33 3.08
C ARG A 45 6.85 -9.06 3.78
N PRO A 46 5.93 -8.26 4.37
CA PRO A 46 6.32 -6.98 4.94
C PRO A 46 7.11 -7.25 6.20
N ARG A 47 8.20 -6.50 6.37
CA ARG A 47 9.02 -6.54 7.59
C ARG A 47 8.29 -5.86 8.74
N PRO A 48 8.68 -6.11 10.00
CA PRO A 48 8.12 -5.37 11.13
C PRO A 48 8.16 -3.85 10.89
N GLY A 49 7.00 -3.20 11.02
CA GLY A 49 6.85 -1.76 10.75
C GLY A 49 6.46 -1.40 9.32
N GLU A 50 6.52 -2.35 8.37
CA GLU A 50 6.00 -2.16 7.01
C GLU A 50 4.53 -2.59 6.91
N ILE A 51 3.79 -1.92 6.03
CA ILE A 51 2.40 -2.25 5.71
C ILE A 51 2.22 -2.28 4.20
N VAL A 52 1.51 -3.30 3.71
CA VAL A 52 1.16 -3.39 2.28
C VAL A 52 -0.30 -3.02 2.09
N PHE A 53 -0.54 -2.12 1.15
CA PHE A 53 -1.85 -1.73 0.66
C PHE A 53 -2.07 -2.24 -0.74
N HIS A 54 -3.31 -2.66 -1.02
CA HIS A 54 -3.81 -2.81 -2.38
C HIS A 54 -4.35 -1.46 -2.84
N CYS A 55 -3.66 -0.83 -3.79
CA CYS A 55 -4.06 0.44 -4.36
C CYS A 55 -4.68 0.22 -5.72
N SER A 56 -5.86 0.81 -5.95
CA SER A 56 -6.63 0.64 -7.17
C SER A 56 -7.31 1.94 -7.57
N ILE A 57 -7.61 2.11 -8.87
CA ILE A 57 -8.48 3.18 -9.35
C ILE A 57 -9.90 2.62 -9.51
N LYS A 58 -10.86 3.23 -8.80
CA LYS A 58 -12.29 2.91 -8.87
C LYS A 58 -13.06 4.16 -9.32
N ASN A 59 -13.63 4.14 -10.53
CA ASN A 59 -14.33 5.29 -11.13
C ASN A 59 -13.46 6.55 -11.22
N GLY A 60 -12.18 6.40 -11.56
CA GLY A 60 -11.21 7.50 -11.59
C GLY A 60 -10.75 7.99 -10.20
N ILE A 61 -11.22 7.36 -9.11
CA ILE A 61 -10.83 7.72 -7.74
C ILE A 61 -9.77 6.72 -7.23
N PRO A 62 -8.58 7.20 -6.84
CA PRO A 62 -7.57 6.34 -6.22
C PRO A 62 -8.02 5.90 -4.83
N CYS A 63 -7.90 4.60 -4.58
CA CYS A 63 -8.27 3.94 -3.32
C CYS A 63 -7.07 3.17 -2.79
N ALA A 64 -6.96 3.06 -1.46
CA ALA A 64 -5.97 2.22 -0.79
C ALA A 64 -6.67 1.35 0.26
N GLU A 65 -6.54 0.04 0.13
CA GLU A 65 -7.15 -0.96 1.01
C GLU A 65 -6.04 -1.71 1.73
N LEU A 66 -6.15 -1.87 3.06
CA LEU A 66 -5.16 -2.61 3.82
C LEU A 66 -5.15 -4.06 3.36
N TYR A 67 -4.02 -4.50 2.80
CA TYR A 67 -3.87 -5.89 2.35
C TYR A 67 -3.29 -6.75 3.46
N ARG A 68 -2.21 -6.28 4.08
CA ARG A 68 -1.51 -7.01 5.16
C ARG A 68 -0.52 -6.12 5.90
N THR A 69 -0.17 -6.54 7.09
CA THR A 69 0.79 -5.85 7.96
C THR A 69 2.00 -6.73 8.22
N GLY A 70 3.18 -6.12 8.30
CA GLY A 70 4.36 -6.72 8.88
C GLY A 70 4.18 -6.72 10.39
N LYS A 71 3.45 -7.72 10.91
CA LYS A 71 3.39 -7.94 12.35
C LYS A 71 4.80 -8.29 12.82
N THR A 72 5.24 -7.69 13.91
CA THR A 72 6.36 -8.24 14.70
C THR A 72 6.01 -9.70 14.97
N GLU A 73 6.87 -10.63 14.55
CA GLU A 73 6.78 -12.00 15.05
C GLU A 73 6.74 -11.89 16.57
N THR A 74 5.62 -12.28 17.16
CA THR A 74 5.56 -12.49 18.60
C THR A 74 6.67 -13.49 18.87
N ALA A 75 7.71 -13.08 19.60
CA ALA A 75 8.77 -13.98 20.02
C ALA A 75 8.08 -15.22 20.61
N ALA A 76 8.22 -16.36 19.92
CA ALA A 76 7.63 -17.59 20.37
C ALA A 76 8.45 -18.08 21.58
N ALA A 77 7.76 -18.14 22.72
CA ALA A 77 8.11 -18.77 24.00
C ALA A 77 9.29 -18.18 24.79
#